data_AF-A0A202FCK4-F1
#
_entry.id   AF-A0A202FCK4-F1
#
_cell.length_a   1.000
_cell.length_b   1.000
_cell.length_c   1.000
_cell.angle_alpha   90.00
_cell.angle_beta   90.00
_cell.angle_gamma   90.00
#
_symmetry.space_group_name_H-M   'P 1'
#
loop_
_entity.id
_entity.type
_entity.pdbx_description
1 polymer ?
#
loop_
_entity_poly.entity_id
_entity_poly.type
_entity_poly.pdbx_seq_one_letter_code
_entity_poly.pdbx_strand_id
1 'polypeptide(L)' 'MGNEIVVRVTVDDDKNIQDIEVLKQSESDDYGLKAVEELPKEIVAKNSVDVDTVSGASASSKAIKEAVQNALNKVE' A
#
# COMPACT_ATOMS: atom_id res chain seq x y z
N MET A 1 -13.57 -7.15 -14.61
CA MET A 1 -12.16 -7.36 -14.23
C MET A 1 -11.94 -6.52 -12.98
N GLY A 2 -12.05 -7.16 -11.82
CA GLY A 2 -12.07 -6.47 -10.53
C GLY A 2 -10.84 -6.89 -9.73
N ASN A 3 -9.72 -6.25 -10.01
CA ASN A 3 -8.52 -6.35 -9.20
C ASN A 3 -8.74 -5.52 -7.93
N GLU A 4 -9.32 -6.15 -6.91
CA GLU A 4 -9.55 -5.54 -5.61
C GLU A 4 -8.30 -5.73 -4.74
N ILE A 5 -7.80 -4.60 -4.21
CA ILE A 5 -6.71 -4.57 -3.23
C ILE A 5 -7.28 -3.99 -1.94
N VAL A 6 -7.14 -4.73 -0.85
CA VAL A 6 -7.56 -4.35 0.49
C VAL A 6 -6.32 -4.29 1.36
N VAL A 7 -6.00 -3.09 1.83
CA VAL A 7 -4.93 -2.83 2.78
C VAL A 7 -5.53 -2.42 4.11
N ARG A 8 -4.92 -2.88 5.19
CA ARG A 8 -5.15 -2.42 6.55
C ARG A 8 -3.98 -1.53 6.92
N VAL A 9 -4.28 -0.29 7.26
CA VAL A 9 -3.29 0.67 7.77
C VAL A 9 -3.57 0.87 9.24
N THR A 10 -2.54 0.69 10.06
CA THR A 10 -2.57 0.98 11.50
C THR A 10 -1.83 2.30 11.70
N VAL A 11 -2.52 3.28 12.28
CA VAL A 11 -1.91 4.57 12.65
C VAL A 11 -2.01 4.80 14.15
N ASP A 12 -1.06 5.57 14.67
CA ASP A 12 -1.02 6.01 16.06
C ASP A 12 -1.85 7.28 16.30
N ASP A 13 -1.96 7.72 17.56
CA ASP A 13 -2.66 8.95 17.95
C ASP A 13 -2.06 10.19 17.26
N ASP A 14 -0.76 10.17 16.97
CA ASP A 14 -0.03 11.21 16.25
C ASP A 14 -0.14 11.11 14.71
N LYS A 15 -1.07 10.29 14.18
CA LYS A 15 -1.23 10.00 12.74
C LYS A 15 0.00 9.37 12.08
N ASN A 16 0.92 8.80 12.87
CA ASN A 16 2.07 8.08 12.34
C ASN A 16 1.66 6.69 11.86
N ILE A 17 2.16 6.28 10.69
CA ILE A 17 1.91 4.95 10.14
C ILE A 17 2.73 3.93 10.94
N GLN A 18 2.05 3.08 11.72
CA GLN A 18 2.71 2.06 12.55
C GLN A 18 2.88 0.75 11.80
N ASP A 19 1.87 0.37 11.01
CA ASP A 19 1.87 -0.90 10.30
C ASP A 19 0.95 -0.86 9.08
N ILE A 20 1.31 -1.59 8.03
CA ILE A 20 0.45 -1.75 6.85
C ILE A 20 0.45 -3.21 6.44
N GLU A 21 -0.72 -3.84 6.49
CA GLU A 21 -0.95 -5.22 6.08
C GLU A 21 -1.81 -5.26 4.82
N VAL A 22 -1.47 -6.14 3.88
CA VAL A 22 -2.34 -6.39 2.73
C VAL A 22 -3.23 -7.58 3.02
N LEU A 23 -4.52 -7.31 3.25
CA LEU A 23 -5.52 -8.33 3.56
C LEU A 23 -6.00 -9.08 2.31
N LYS A 24 -6.04 -8.38 1.17
CA LYS A 24 -6.51 -8.96 -0.08
C LYS A 24 -5.83 -8.28 -1.25
N GLN A 25 -5.40 -9.07 -2.21
CA GLN A 25 -4.82 -8.59 -3.44
C GLN A 25 -5.20 -9.59 -4.53
N SER A 26 -5.54 -9.10 -5.73
CA SER A 26 -5.96 -9.94 -6.86
C SER A 26 -4.95 -9.89 -8.02
N GLU A 27 -3.71 -9.49 -7.76
CA GLU A 27 -2.67 -9.47 -8.76
C GLU A 27 -2.10 -10.87 -8.98
N SER A 28 -1.92 -11.18 -10.26
CA SER A 28 -1.39 -12.46 -10.74
C SER A 28 0.05 -12.32 -11.22
N ASP A 29 0.55 -11.10 -11.35
CA ASP A 29 1.91 -10.80 -11.79
C ASP A 29 2.90 -10.87 -10.62
N ASP A 30 4.03 -11.55 -10.81
CA ASP A 30 5.14 -11.62 -9.84
C ASP A 30 5.60 -10.23 -9.38
N TYR A 31 5.70 -9.28 -10.31
CA TYR A 31 6.10 -7.91 -9.97
C TYR A 31 5.04 -7.19 -9.14
N GLY A 32 3.77 -7.47 -9.44
CA GLY A 32 2.62 -6.91 -8.74
C GLY A 32 2.58 -7.35 -7.29
N LEU A 33 2.62 -8.67 -7.08
CA LEU A 33 2.79 -9.30 -5.77
C LEU A 33 3.95 -8.69 -4.98
N LYS A 34 5.11 -8.52 -5.63
CA LYS A 34 6.27 -7.90 -4.98
C LYS A 34 5.99 -6.45 -4.57
N ALA A 35 5.29 -5.67 -5.39
CA ALA A 35 4.87 -4.32 -5.04
C ALA A 35 3.94 -4.31 -3.83
N VAL A 36 2.99 -5.24 -3.80
CA VAL A 36 2.03 -5.44 -2.72
C VAL A 36 2.72 -5.78 -1.39
N GLU A 37 3.84 -6.50 -1.40
CA GLU A 37 4.56 -6.86 -0.18
C GLU A 37 5.63 -5.83 0.25
N GLU A 38 6.30 -5.17 -0.70
CA GLU A 38 7.43 -4.27 -0.42
C GLU A 38 6.98 -2.83 -0.18
N LEU A 39 6.02 -2.31 -0.95
CA LEU A 39 5.56 -0.93 -0.80
C LEU A 39 5.00 -0.62 0.58
N PRO A 40 4.16 -1.47 1.20
CA PRO A 40 3.63 -1.18 2.53
C PRO A 40 4.75 -1.04 3.56
N LYS A 41 5.76 -1.91 3.49
CA LYS A 41 6.92 -1.88 4.40
C LYS A 41 7.73 -0.60 4.21
N GLU A 42 7.99 -0.21 2.96
CA GLU A 42 8.67 1.04 2.65
C GLU A 42 7.88 2.26 3.15
N ILE A 43 6.56 2.25 3.00
CA ILE A 43 5.69 3.34 3.45
C ILE A 43 5.73 3.47 4.97
N VAL A 44 5.65 2.35 5.71
CA VAL A 44 5.78 2.33 7.17
C VAL A 44 7.17 2.83 7.58
N ALA A 45 8.22 2.31 6.96
CA ALA A 45 9.61 2.65 7.27
C ALA A 45 9.93 4.13 7.02
N LYS A 46 9.41 4.72 5.94
CA LYS A 46 9.56 6.15 5.63
C LYS A 46 8.49 7.03 6.26
N ASN A 47 7.46 6.43 6.87
CA ASN A 47 6.24 7.10 7.31
C ASN A 47 5.64 8.02 6.23
N SER A 48 5.69 7.59 4.97
CA SER A 48 5.30 8.41 3.83
C SER A 48 4.77 7.57 2.69
N VAL A 49 3.66 8.00 2.07
CA VAL A 49 3.08 7.37 0.88
C VAL A 49 3.89 7.65 -0.40
N ASP A 50 4.85 8.59 -0.34
CA ASP A 50 5.73 8.96 -1.44
C ASP A 50 6.95 8.02 -1.52
N VAL A 51 6.69 6.75 -1.84
CA VAL A 51 7.71 5.71 -2.04
C VAL A 51 7.92 5.43 -3.53
N ASP A 52 9.04 4.82 -3.92
CA ASP A 52 9.29 4.43 -5.31
C ASP A 52 8.35 3.31 -5.77
N THR A 53 7.92 3.36 -7.03
CA THR A 53 7.12 2.28 -7.62
C THR A 53 7.99 1.09 -8.01
N VAL A 54 7.48 -0.13 -7.87
CA VAL A 54 8.20 -1.33 -8.31
C VAL A 54 8.18 -1.44 -9.83
N SER A 55 9.36 -1.67 -10.41
CA SER A 55 9.53 -1.84 -11.85
C SER A 55 8.73 -3.06 -12.34
N GLY A 56 7.89 -2.86 -13.36
CA GLY A 56 6.98 -3.90 -13.88
C GLY A 56 5.62 -3.96 -13.18
N ALA A 57 5.41 -3.19 -12.11
CA ALA A 57 4.18 -3.17 -11.32
C ALA A 57 3.66 -1.74 -11.11
N SER A 58 3.75 -0.89 -12.14
CA SER A 58 3.36 0.52 -12.03
C SER A 58 1.88 0.69 -11.66
N ALA A 59 0.99 -0.14 -12.21
CA ALA A 59 -0.44 -0.09 -11.92
C ALA A 59 -0.74 -0.48 -10.46
N SER A 60 -0.19 -1.61 -10.02
CA SER A 60 -0.24 -2.12 -8.65
C SER A 60 0.31 -1.14 -7.64
N SER A 61 1.50 -0.61 -7.93
CA SER A 61 2.19 0.33 -7.05
C SER A 61 1.37 1.58 -6.83
N LYS A 62 0.74 2.08 -7.90
CA LYS A 62 -0.16 3.22 -7.82
C LYS A 62 -1.41 2.87 -7.00
N ALA A 63 -2.03 1.71 -7.24
CA ALA A 63 -3.21 1.27 -6.53
C ALA A 63 -2.99 1.12 -5.01
N ILE A 64 -1.84 0.57 -4.58
CA ILE A 64 -1.49 0.47 -3.16
C ILE A 64 -1.30 1.84 -2.54
N LYS A 65 -0.56 2.74 -3.19
CA LYS A 65 -0.38 4.11 -2.71
C LYS A 65 -1.72 4.83 -2.55
N GLU A 66 -2.58 4.73 -3.57
CA GLU A 66 -3.92 5.31 -3.51
C GLU A 66 -4.75 4.68 -2.39
N ALA A 67 -4.69 3.36 -2.19
CA ALA A 67 -5.40 2.67 -1.12
C ALA A 67 -4.93 3.08 0.28
N VAL A 68 -3.61 3.16 0.50
CA VAL A 68 -3.03 3.62 1.76
C VAL A 68 -3.39 5.09 2.01
N GLN A 69 -3.25 5.95 1.00
CA GLN A 69 -3.62 7.36 1.14
C GLN A 69 -5.12 7.52 1.43
N ASN A 70 -5.98 6.71 0.82
CA ASN A 70 -7.41 6.72 1.11
C ASN A 70 -7.70 6.24 2.54
N ALA A 71 -7.00 5.20 3.01
CA ALA A 71 -7.12 4.73 4.38
C ALA A 71 -6.69 5.80 5.39
N LEU A 72 -5.57 6.49 5.14
CA LEU A 72 -5.11 7.61 5.96
C LEU A 72 -6.12 8.77 5.98
N ASN A 73 -6.65 9.15 4.82
CA ASN A 73 -7.71 10.17 4.72
C ASN A 73 -9.00 9.77 5.45
N LYS A 74 -9.28 8.47 5.61
CA LYS A 74 -10.45 7.98 6.36
C LYS A 74 -10.23 7.99 7.88
N VAL A 75 -8.99 8.09 8.34
CA VAL A 75 -8.68 8.24 9.77
C VAL A 75 -8.79 9.71 10.21
N GLU A 76 -8.87 10.67 9.28
CA GLU A 76 -9.15 12.08 9.57
C GLU A 76 -10.59 12.39 9.99
#